data_AF-A0A843DZQ6-F1
#
_entry.id   AF-A0A843DZQ6-F1
#
_cell.length_a   1.000
_cell.length_b   1.000
_cell.length_c   1.000
_cell.angle_alpha   90.00
_cell.angle_beta   90.00
_cell.angle_gamma   90.00
#
_symmetry.space_group_name_H-M   'P 1'
#
loop_
_entity.id
_entity.type
_entity.pdbx_description
1 polymer ?
#
loop_
_entity_poly.entity_id
_entity_poly.type
_entity_poly.pdbx_seq_one_letter_code
_entity_poly.pdbx_strand_id
1 'polypeptide(L)'
;TWSITDEQFDDFRRRHEDIGNIVFEDNEDMVSSYVMFDPMGRWMVDSGYEKRFISFEVVRREGLDKEVDVDKYFGRNAVYDW
;
A
#
# COMPACT_ATOMS: atom_id res chain seq x y z
N THR A 1 -20.35 6.61 -8.35
CA THR A 1 -19.01 6.28 -7.84
C THR A 1 -18.02 6.63 -8.94
N TRP A 2 -16.94 7.34 -8.64
CA TRP A 2 -15.93 7.69 -9.61
C TRP A 2 -14.76 6.72 -9.43
N SER A 3 -14.64 5.74 -10.32
CA SER A 3 -13.57 4.73 -10.32
C SER A 3 -13.16 4.45 -11.77
N ILE A 4 -11.96 3.92 -11.95
CA ILE A 4 -11.48 3.40 -13.24
C ILE A 4 -11.43 1.87 -13.18
N THR A 5 -11.49 1.22 -14.34
CA THR A 5 -11.27 -0.24 -14.44
C THR A 5 -9.79 -0.58 -14.50
N ASP A 6 -9.43 -1.83 -14.23
CA ASP A 6 -8.06 -2.33 -14.38
C ASP A 6 -7.55 -2.15 -15.81
N GLU A 7 -8.42 -2.32 -16.81
CA GLU A 7 -8.10 -2.07 -18.23
C GLU A 7 -7.71 -0.61 -18.49
N GLN A 8 -8.39 0.34 -17.84
CA GLN A 8 -8.09 1.77 -17.95
C GLN A 8 -6.79 2.14 -17.22
N PHE A 9 -6.52 1.50 -16.08
CA PHE A 9 -5.25 1.63 -15.39
C PHE A 9 -4.10 1.06 -16.23
N ASP A 10 -4.30 -0.10 -16.85
CA ASP A 10 -3.33 -0.73 -17.76
C ASP A 10 -3.02 0.11 -18.98
N ASP A 11 -4.04 0.74 -19.58
CA ASP A 11 -3.84 1.71 -20.65
C ASP A 11 -2.95 2.88 -20.19
N PHE A 12 -3.19 3.40 -18.97
CA PHE A 12 -2.35 4.43 -18.39
C PHE A 12 -0.89 3.96 -18.20
N ARG A 13 -0.67 2.73 -17.71
CA ARG A 13 0.68 2.16 -17.57
C ARG A 13 1.41 2.10 -18.90
N ARG A 14 0.78 1.54 -19.94
CA ARG A 14 1.37 1.42 -21.29
C ARG A 14 1.72 2.77 -21.90
N ARG A 15 0.88 3.80 -21.69
CA ARG A 15 1.14 5.15 -22.22
C ARG A 15 2.35 5.86 -21.60
N HIS A 16 2.87 5.37 -20.48
CA HIS A 16 3.99 5.97 -19.76
C HIS A 16 5.13 4.98 -19.54
N GLU A 17 5.16 3.87 -20.29
CA GLU A 17 6.19 2.83 -20.15
C GLU A 17 7.60 3.33 -20.49
N ASP A 18 7.70 4.41 -21.26
CA ASP A 18 8.94 5.06 -21.67
C ASP A 18 9.53 5.98 -20.58
N ILE A 19 8.76 6.32 -19.55
CA ILE A 19 9.23 7.12 -18.42
C ILE A 19 9.93 6.19 -17.41
N GLY A 20 11.25 6.32 -17.33
CA GLY A 20 12.04 5.57 -16.36
C GLY A 20 11.64 5.86 -14.90
N ASN A 21 11.79 4.86 -14.04
CA ASN A 21 11.61 4.95 -12.59
C ASN A 21 10.17 5.26 -12.11
N ILE A 22 9.14 5.04 -12.93
CA ILE A 22 7.76 5.02 -12.42
C ILE A 22 7.50 3.66 -11.77
N VAL A 23 6.98 3.70 -10.54
CA VAL A 23 6.37 2.56 -9.87
C VAL A 23 4.86 2.72 -10.01
N PHE A 24 4.21 1.75 -10.65
CA PHE A 24 2.76 1.72 -10.77
C PHE A 24 2.21 0.76 -9.71
N GLU A 25 1.23 1.23 -8.94
CA GLU A 25 0.53 0.42 -7.91
C GLU A 25 -0.97 0.49 -8.20
N ASP A 26 -1.59 -0.65 -8.48
CA ASP A 26 -3.04 -0.76 -8.54
C ASP A 26 -3.66 -0.96 -7.14
N ASN A 27 -4.98 -1.19 -7.07
CA ASN A 27 -5.65 -1.39 -5.78
C ASN A 27 -5.10 -2.61 -5.01
N GLU A 28 -4.78 -3.70 -5.71
CA GLU A 28 -4.26 -4.92 -5.09
C GLU A 28 -2.81 -4.74 -4.62
N ASP A 29 -2.02 -3.93 -5.32
CA ASP A 29 -0.68 -3.54 -4.88
C ASP A 29 -0.74 -2.66 -3.61
N MET A 30 -1.75 -1.80 -3.48
CA MET A 30 -1.90 -0.88 -2.36
C MET A 30 -2.55 -1.51 -1.11
N VAL A 31 -3.51 -2.42 -1.29
CA VAL A 31 -4.20 -3.04 -0.15
C VAL A 31 -3.23 -3.95 0.60
N SER A 32 -3.21 -3.80 1.94
CA SER A 32 -2.37 -4.57 2.84
C SER A 32 -0.86 -4.36 2.70
N SER A 33 -0.41 -3.37 1.91
CA SER A 33 1.02 -3.07 1.72
C SER A 33 1.48 -1.78 2.42
N TYR A 34 0.63 -1.16 3.24
CA TYR A 34 0.91 0.13 3.88
C TYR A 34 0.57 0.16 5.37
N VAL A 35 1.41 0.88 6.12
CA VAL A 35 1.11 1.40 7.45
C VAL A 35 1.02 2.92 7.35
N MET A 36 -0.07 3.47 7.84
CA MET A 36 -0.36 4.90 7.78
C MET A 36 -0.44 5.48 9.19
N PHE A 37 -0.04 6.73 9.35
CA PHE A 37 -0.20 7.48 10.59
C PHE A 37 -1.12 8.65 10.34
N ASP A 38 -2.05 8.89 11.26
CA ASP A 38 -2.81 10.13 11.26
C ASP A 38 -2.07 11.23 12.06
N PRO A 39 -2.52 12.50 11.98
CA PRO A 39 -1.90 13.60 12.74
C PRO A 39 -1.97 13.44 14.27
N MET A 40 -2.80 12.53 14.78
CA MET A 40 -2.87 12.21 16.21
C MET A 40 -1.90 11.09 16.60
N GLY A 41 -1.14 10.53 15.65
CA GLY A 41 -0.21 9.43 15.87
C GLY A 41 -0.87 8.05 15.95
N ARG A 42 -2.12 7.91 15.49
CA ARG A 42 -2.81 6.62 15.43
C ARG A 42 -2.33 5.86 14.19
N TRP A 43 -2.08 4.57 14.36
CA TRP A 43 -1.61 3.68 13.31
C TRP A 43 -2.83 3.14 12.57
N MET A 44 -2.89 3.30 11.26
CA MET A 44 -3.95 2.79 10.40
C MET A 44 -3.36 1.76 9.44
N VAL A 45 -4.06 0.64 9.31
CA VAL A 45 -3.71 -0.46 8.40
C VAL A 45 -4.94 -0.82 7.58
N ASP A 46 -4.71 -1.33 6.38
CA ASP A 46 -5.76 -1.79 5.47
C ASP A 46 -5.58 -3.29 5.22
N SER A 47 -6.42 -4.11 5.83
CA SER A 47 -6.38 -5.56 5.65
C SER A 47 -7.59 -6.00 4.83
N GLY A 48 -7.38 -6.37 3.56
CA GLY A 48 -8.47 -6.84 2.69
C GLY A 48 -9.59 -5.81 2.52
N TYR A 49 -9.24 -4.55 2.26
CA TYR A 49 -10.17 -3.41 2.08
C TYR A 49 -10.88 -2.95 3.36
N GLU A 50 -10.48 -3.47 4.53
CA GLU A 50 -10.94 -3.00 5.82
C GLU A 50 -9.88 -2.12 6.50
N LYS A 51 -10.19 -0.83 6.64
CA LYS A 51 -9.34 0.13 7.34
C LYS A 51 -9.63 0.10 8.82
N ARG A 52 -8.60 -0.16 9.62
CA ARG A 52 -8.70 -0.11 11.08
C ARG A 52 -7.53 0.61 11.70
N PHE A 53 -7.77 1.15 12.89
CA PHE A 53 -6.72 1.72 13.72
C PHE A 53 -6.19 0.67 14.69
N ILE A 54 -4.87 0.57 14.78
CA ILE A 54 -4.16 -0.24 15.77
C ILE A 54 -3.40 0.65 16.75
N SER A 55 -3.16 0.14 17.95
CA SER A 55 -2.34 0.84 18.94
C SER A 55 -0.88 0.41 18.81
N PHE A 56 0.03 1.26 19.29
CA PHE A 56 1.44 0.90 19.41
C PHE A 56 1.66 -0.36 20.27
N GLU A 57 0.80 -0.61 21.26
CA GLU A 57 0.89 -1.80 22.10
C GLU A 57 0.61 -3.09 21.30
N VAL A 58 -0.36 -3.07 20.38
CA VAL A 58 -0.63 -4.19 19.47
C VAL A 58 0.60 -4.46 18.60
N VAL A 59 1.16 -3.42 17.97
CA VAL A 59 2.36 -3.54 17.14
C VAL A 59 3.54 -4.11 17.93
N ARG A 60 3.76 -3.63 19.16
CA ARG A 60 4.84 -4.13 20.03
C ARG A 60 4.66 -5.60 20.40
N ARG A 61 3.42 -6.05 20.60
CA ARG A 61 3.11 -7.42 21.04
C ARG A 61 3.10 -8.42 19.88
N GLU A 62 2.53 -8.02 18.75
CA GLU A 62 2.16 -8.94 17.67
C GLU A 62 3.08 -8.82 16.45
N GLY A 63 3.80 -7.70 16.32
CA GLY A 63 4.61 -7.41 15.14
C GLY A 63 3.79 -6.74 14.03
N LEU A 64 4.47 -5.99 13.18
CA LEU A 64 3.85 -5.28 12.05
C LEU A 64 3.58 -6.19 10.86
N ASP A 65 4.32 -7.30 10.78
CA ASP A 65 4.17 -8.39 9.81
C ASP A 65 2.83 -9.13 9.94
N LYS A 66 2.10 -8.93 11.04
CA LYS A 66 0.71 -9.40 11.20
C LYS A 66 -0.34 -8.48 10.61
N GLU A 67 0.05 -7.25 10.32
CA GLU A 67 -0.83 -6.16 9.93
C GLU A 67 -0.61 -5.71 8.49
N VAL A 68 0.54 -6.07 7.93
CA VAL A 68 0.96 -5.76 6.57
C VAL A 68 1.47 -7.03 5.91
N ASP A 69 1.06 -7.23 4.65
CA ASP A 69 1.65 -8.19 3.75
C ASP A 69 3.08 -7.73 3.42
N VAL A 70 4.05 -8.37 4.10
CA VAL A 70 5.47 -8.03 3.99
C VAL A 70 5.98 -8.24 2.56
N ASP A 71 5.51 -9.27 1.88
CA ASP A 71 5.94 -9.57 0.52
C ASP A 71 5.43 -8.50 -0.45
N LYS A 72 4.18 -8.04 -0.29
CA LYS A 72 3.68 -6.88 -1.05
C LYS A 72 4.41 -5.59 -0.68
N TYR A 73 4.68 -5.36 0.60
CA TYR A 73 5.37 -4.16 1.08
C TYR A 73 6.74 -3.98 0.40
N PHE A 74 7.53 -5.05 0.32
CA PHE A 74 8.84 -5.04 -0.35
C PHE A 74 8.74 -5.23 -1.87
N GLY A 75 7.76 -6.00 -2.34
CA GLY A 75 7.61 -6.40 -3.75
C GLY A 75 7.14 -5.29 -4.69
N ARG A 76 6.48 -4.26 -4.17
CA ARG A 76 6.02 -3.10 -4.94
C ARG A 76 7.14 -2.14 -5.37
N ASN A 77 8.40 -2.47 -5.11
CA ASN A 77 9.57 -1.66 -5.46
C ASN A 77 9.52 -0.22 -4.89
N ALA A 78 8.81 -0.03 -3.78
CA ALA A 78 8.67 1.26 -3.09
C ALA A 78 9.60 1.41 -1.87
N VAL A 79 10.57 0.50 -1.71
CA VAL A 79 11.68 0.69 -0.79
C VAL A 79 12.79 1.40 -1.56
N TYR A 80 12.80 2.72 -1.42
CA TYR A 80 13.81 3.58 -2.03
C TYR A 80 15.09 3.61 -1.17
N ASP A 81 16.24 3.85 -1.81
CA ASP A 81 17.49 4.19 -1.12
C ASP A 81 17.39 5.66 -0.66
N TRP A 82 16.90 5.87 0.57
CA TRP A 82 16.66 7.18 1.19
C TRP A 82 17.76 7.57 2.19
#